data_AF-A0A7H9SRJ9-F1
#
_entry.id   AF-A0A7H9SRJ9-F1
#
_cell.length_a   1.000
_cell.length_b   1.000
_cell.length_c   1.000
_cell.angle_alpha   90.00
_cell.angle_beta   90.00
_cell.angle_gamma   90.00
#
_symmetry.space_group_name_H-M   'P 1'
#
loop_
_entity.id
_entity.type
_entity.pdbx_description
1 polymer ?
#
loop_
_entity_poly.entity_id
_entity_poly.type
_entity_poly.pdbx_seq_one_letter_code
_entity_poly.pdbx_strand_id
1 'polypeptide(L)'
;ESKSSTISRLITQKLLPLRGKYDLPIYTNIKTAISYIKGGSYAFHCELVDAFHTIAKEFDINELCTLRIVEGLMDTELMNGILHKNSEYTEVFR
;
A
#
# COMPACT_ATOMS: atom_id res chain seq x y z
N GLU A 1 6.91 19.71 14.71
CA GLU A 1 6.47 18.57 15.56
C GLU A 1 5.48 19.04 16.60
N SER A 2 4.40 18.30 16.82
CA SER A 2 3.35 18.64 17.80
C SER A 2 3.84 18.38 19.23
N LYS A 3 3.70 19.36 20.13
CA LYS A 3 4.20 19.31 21.53
C LYS A 3 3.29 18.57 22.52
N SER A 4 2.16 18.01 22.07
CA SER A 4 1.18 17.35 22.95
C SER A 4 1.56 15.90 23.23
N SER A 5 1.71 15.53 24.52
CA SER A 5 2.07 14.15 24.91
C SER A 5 1.00 13.12 24.52
N THR A 6 -0.26 13.55 24.45
CA THR A 6 -1.38 12.71 23.98
C THR A 6 -1.25 12.40 22.50
N ILE A 7 -0.84 13.40 21.69
CA ILE A 7 -0.62 13.23 20.26
C ILE A 7 0.57 12.30 20.03
N SER A 8 1.69 12.49 20.75
CA SER A 8 2.83 11.57 20.67
C SER A 8 2.44 10.14 21.03
N ARG A 9 1.68 9.93 22.12
CA ARG A 9 1.20 8.60 22.52
C ARG A 9 0.33 7.94 21.43
N LEU A 10 -0.59 8.70 20.84
CA LEU A 10 -1.45 8.20 19.77
C LEU A 10 -0.66 7.86 18.51
N ILE A 11 0.33 8.70 18.15
CA ILE A 11 1.24 8.41 17.02
C ILE A 11 2.00 7.11 17.30
N THR A 12 2.60 6.94 18.48
CA THR A 12 3.32 5.71 18.82
C THR A 12 2.41 4.49 18.83
N GLN A 13 1.18 4.59 19.36
CA GLN A 13 0.29 3.44 19.44
C GLN A 13 -0.37 3.07 18.11
N LYS A 14 -0.76 4.05 17.29
CA LYS A 14 -1.54 3.80 16.07
C LYS A 14 -0.71 3.82 14.79
N LEU A 15 0.29 4.69 14.71
CA LEU A 15 1.08 4.88 13.48
C LEU A 15 2.41 4.13 13.53
N LEU A 16 2.97 3.87 14.71
CA LEU A 16 4.25 3.19 14.89
C LEU A 16 4.14 2.06 15.95
N PRO A 17 3.26 1.06 15.75
CA PRO A 17 3.19 -0.05 16.69
C PRO A 17 4.57 -0.70 16.83
N LEU A 18 4.94 -1.11 18.05
CA LEU A 18 6.18 -1.83 18.32
C LEU A 18 6.20 -3.11 17.48
N ARG A 19 6.94 -3.09 16.37
CA ARG A 19 7.11 -4.23 15.48
C ARG A 19 8.27 -5.09 15.96
N GLY A 20 8.09 -6.41 15.90
CA GLY A 20 9.15 -7.37 16.18
C GLY A 20 10.27 -7.29 15.15
N LYS A 21 11.45 -7.82 15.50
CA LYS A 21 12.63 -7.88 14.61
C LYS A 21 12.37 -8.60 13.28
N TYR A 22 11.34 -9.45 13.23
CA TYR A 22 10.95 -10.25 12.08
C TYR A 22 9.65 -9.78 11.41
N ASP A 23 9.07 -8.68 11.86
CA ASP A 23 7.86 -8.14 11.26
C ASP A 23 8.18 -7.31 10.02
N LEU A 24 7.23 -7.29 9.08
CA LEU A 24 7.30 -6.40 7.92
C LEU A 24 7.30 -4.92 8.36
N PRO A 25 8.14 -4.07 7.74
CA PRO A 25 8.05 -2.63 7.94
C PRO A 25 6.70 -2.10 7.44
N ILE A 26 6.26 -0.95 7.99
CA ILE A 26 4.96 -0.33 7.64
C ILE A 26 4.86 -0.06 6.14
N TYR A 27 5.94 0.49 5.58
CA TYR A 27 6.08 0.72 4.15
C TYR A 27 7.04 -0.33 3.60
N THR A 28 6.53 -1.16 2.70
CA THR A 28 7.28 -2.27 2.12
C THR A 28 6.84 -2.49 0.68
N ASN A 29 7.68 -3.17 -0.10
CA ASN A 29 7.34 -3.53 -1.47
C ASN A 29 6.51 -4.82 -1.46
N ILE A 30 5.63 -4.99 -2.45
CA ILE A 30 4.86 -6.23 -2.61
C ILE A 30 5.78 -7.46 -2.69
N LYS A 31 6.93 -7.36 -3.35
CA LYS A 31 7.91 -8.46 -3.50
C LYS A 31 8.38 -9.02 -2.16
N THR A 32 8.55 -8.18 -1.15
CA THR A 32 8.95 -8.59 0.20
C THR A 32 7.77 -9.06 1.04
N ALA A 33 6.55 -8.62 0.70
CA ALA A 33 5.33 -8.98 1.41
C ALA A 33 4.72 -10.33 0.98
N ILE A 34 5.05 -10.86 -0.21
CA ILE A 34 4.44 -12.09 -0.76
C ILE A 34 4.50 -13.27 0.22
N SER A 35 5.66 -13.55 0.82
CA SER A 35 5.80 -14.68 1.74
C SER A 35 4.87 -14.58 2.95
N TYR A 36 4.62 -13.36 3.42
CA TYR A 36 3.72 -13.08 4.54
C TYR A 36 2.25 -13.19 4.13
N ILE A 37 1.91 -12.77 2.91
CA ILE A 37 0.56 -12.92 2.33
C ILE A 37 0.25 -14.41 2.15
N LYS A 38 1.18 -15.18 1.61
CA LYS A 38 1.06 -16.65 1.47
C LYS A 38 0.91 -17.35 2.82
N GLY A 39 1.53 -16.81 3.88
CA GLY A 39 1.36 -17.26 5.26
C GLY A 39 -0.03 -16.99 5.87
N GLY A 40 -0.93 -16.29 5.17
CA GLY A 40 -2.34 -16.14 5.54
C GLY A 40 -2.65 -15.20 6.71
N SER A 41 -1.64 -14.59 7.33
CA SER A 41 -1.79 -13.69 8.49
C SER A 41 -1.73 -12.20 8.14
N TYR A 42 -1.46 -11.87 6.87
CA TYR A 42 -1.21 -10.50 6.43
C TYR A 42 -2.10 -10.13 5.24
N ALA A 43 -2.56 -8.88 5.24
CA ALA A 43 -3.16 -8.22 4.09
C ALA A 43 -2.23 -7.09 3.64
N PHE A 44 -2.15 -6.88 2.32
CA PHE A 44 -1.30 -5.85 1.72
C PHE A 44 -2.16 -4.85 0.96
N HIS A 45 -2.04 -3.57 1.30
CA HIS A 45 -2.78 -2.49 0.66
C HIS A 45 -1.93 -1.87 -0.44
N CYS A 46 -2.40 -1.97 -1.68
CA CYS A 46 -1.73 -1.44 -2.87
C CYS A 46 -2.73 -1.29 -4.01
N GLU A 47 -2.32 -0.59 -5.07
CA GLU A 47 -3.08 -0.58 -6.32
C GLU A 47 -2.99 -1.92 -7.02
N LEU A 48 -4.11 -2.35 -7.61
CA LEU A 48 -4.20 -3.63 -8.31
C LEU A 48 -3.21 -3.70 -9.48
N VAL A 49 -3.03 -2.59 -10.21
CA VAL A 49 -2.16 -2.52 -11.39
C VAL A 49 -0.70 -2.83 -11.04
N ASP A 50 -0.22 -2.30 -9.91
CA ASP A 50 1.14 -2.56 -9.41
C ASP A 50 1.31 -4.00 -8.92
N ALA A 51 0.26 -4.54 -8.29
CA ALA A 51 0.30 -5.87 -7.69
C ALA A 51 0.17 -6.99 -8.72
N PHE A 52 -0.60 -6.77 -9.79
CA PHE A 52 -1.04 -7.82 -10.71
C PHE A 52 0.12 -8.61 -11.30
N HIS A 53 1.15 -7.93 -11.80
CA HIS A 53 2.33 -8.59 -12.37
C HIS A 53 3.05 -9.48 -11.35
N THR A 54 3.16 -9.00 -10.12
CA THR A 54 3.86 -9.71 -9.04
C THR A 54 3.05 -10.91 -8.56
N ILE A 55 1.73 -10.77 -8.42
CA ILE A 55 0.84 -11.87 -8.05
C ILE A 55 0.85 -12.95 -9.13
N ALA A 56 0.68 -12.58 -10.40
CA ALA A 56 0.65 -13.53 -11.51
C ALA A 56 1.95 -14.33 -11.67
N LYS A 57 3.09 -13.76 -11.24
CA LYS A 57 4.39 -14.41 -11.33
C LYS A 57 4.67 -15.36 -10.16
N GLU A 58 4.27 -14.98 -8.95
CA GLU A 58 4.72 -15.63 -7.73
C GLU A 58 3.68 -16.56 -7.10
N PHE A 59 2.40 -16.48 -7.49
CA PHE A 59 1.33 -17.32 -6.96
C PHE A 59 0.98 -18.47 -7.91
N ASP A 60 0.86 -19.68 -7.36
CA ASP A 60 0.35 -20.84 -8.08
C ASP A 60 -1.17 -20.74 -8.27
N ILE A 61 -1.72 -21.51 -9.22
CA ILE A 61 -3.16 -21.51 -9.53
C ILE A 61 -4.02 -21.74 -8.28
N ASN A 62 -3.61 -22.67 -7.41
CA ASN A 62 -4.34 -22.97 -6.17
C ASN A 62 -4.29 -21.81 -5.17
N GLU A 63 -3.14 -21.12 -5.06
CA GLU A 63 -2.97 -19.98 -4.16
C GLU A 63 -3.71 -18.74 -4.68
N LEU A 64 -3.82 -18.59 -6.00
CA LEU A 64 -4.59 -17.52 -6.62
C LEU A 64 -6.09 -17.65 -6.30
N CYS A 65 -6.62 -18.88 -6.28
CA CYS A 65 -8.02 -19.12 -5.91
C CYS A 65 -8.31 -18.88 -4.43
N THR A 66 -7.30 -18.88 -3.55
CA THR A 66 -7.47 -18.60 -2.12
C THR A 66 -7.27 -17.13 -1.76
N LEU A 67 -6.62 -16.35 -2.63
CA LEU A 67 -6.47 -14.91 -2.50
C LEU A 67 -7.84 -14.22 -2.48
N ARG A 68 -8.05 -13.40 -1.45
CA ARG A 68 -9.23 -12.55 -1.33
C ARG A 68 -8.84 -11.10 -1.51
N ILE A 69 -9.58 -10.40 -2.35
CA ILE A 69 -9.39 -8.98 -2.62
C ILE A 69 -10.49 -8.21 -1.90
N VAL A 70 -10.12 -7.14 -1.21
CA VAL A 70 -11.05 -6.19 -0.58
C VAL A 70 -10.90 -4.87 -1.31
N GLU A 71 -11.98 -4.44 -1.95
CA GLU A 71 -12.04 -3.20 -2.73
C GLU A 71 -12.73 -2.07 -1.94
N GLY A 72 -12.48 -0.81 -2.32
CA GLY A 72 -13.20 0.34 -1.78
C GLY A 72 -12.70 0.88 -0.43
N LEU A 73 -11.46 0.57 -0.05
CA LEU A 73 -10.87 1.13 1.17
C LEU A 73 -10.52 2.63 1.01
N MET A 74 -10.17 3.04 -0.22
CA MET A 74 -9.83 4.41 -0.61
C MET A 74 -10.41 4.67 -2.00
N ASP A 75 -10.82 5.90 -2.27
CA ASP A 75 -11.25 6.31 -3.61
C ASP A 75 -10.05 6.31 -4.55
N THR A 76 -10.18 5.64 -5.69
CA THR A 76 -9.18 5.67 -6.75
C THR A 76 -9.37 6.94 -7.57
N GLU A 77 -8.48 7.91 -7.38
CA GLU A 77 -8.39 9.05 -8.29
C GLU A 77 -7.67 8.65 -9.58
N LEU A 78 -8.04 9.26 -10.71
CA LEU A 78 -7.33 9.08 -11.98
C LEU A 78 -5.89 9.56 -11.85
N MET A 79 -4.94 8.77 -12.38
CA MET A 79 -3.55 9.21 -12.52
C MET A 79 -3.49 10.47 -13.39
N ASN A 80 -3.17 11.59 -12.76
CA ASN A 80 -3.04 12.88 -13.44
C ASN A 80 -1.61 13.10 -13.92
N GLY A 81 -1.46 13.78 -15.06
CA GLY A 81 -0.17 14.26 -15.52
C GLY A 81 0.40 15.32 -14.57
N ILE A 82 1.67 15.16 -14.16
CA ILE A 82 2.34 16.17 -13.34
C ILE A 82 2.79 17.31 -14.27
N LEU A 83 2.22 18.49 -14.06
CA LEU A 83 2.60 19.72 -14.76
C LEU A 83 3.10 20.78 -13.78
N HIS A 84 3.95 21.68 -14.29
CA HIS A 84 4.30 22.88 -13.54
C HIS A 84 3.06 23.71 -13.24
N LYS A 85 3.03 24.34 -12.07
CA LYS A 85 1.98 25.27 -11.68
C LYS A 85 1.87 26.40 -12.72
N ASN A 86 0.66 26.60 -13.26
CA ASN A 86 0.34 27.55 -14.34
C ASN A 86 0.98 27.22 -15.71
N SER A 87 1.22 25.94 -15.99
CA SER A 87 1.66 25.54 -17.33
C SER A 87 0.58 25.86 -18.37
N GLU A 88 0.97 26.51 -19.47
CA GLU A 88 0.08 26.74 -20.63
C GLU A 88 -0.39 25.42 -21.26
N TYR A 89 0.35 24.33 -21.04
CA TYR A 89 -0.01 23.00 -21.50
C TYR A 89 -1.06 22.31 -20.63
N THR A 90 -1.48 22.92 -19.51
CA THR A 90 -2.50 22.32 -18.62
C THR A 90 -3.78 22.01 -19.38
N GLU A 91 -4.26 22.91 -20.23
CA GLU A 91 -5.48 22.69 -21.02
C GLU A 91 -5.31 21.62 -22.12
N VAL A 92 -4.07 21.35 -22.55
CA VAL A 92 -3.78 20.31 -23.56
C VAL A 92 -3.77 18.92 -22.94
N PHE A 93 -3.35 18.81 -21.68
CA PHE A 93 -3.20 17.55 -20.95
C PHE A 93 -4.33 17.25 -19.96
N ARG A 94 -5.27 18.18 -19.80
CA ARG A 94 -6.50 18.02 -18.99
C ARG A 94 -7.51 17.13 -19.71
#